data_AF-A0AAD9DI06-F1
#
_entry.id   AF-A0AAD9DI06-F1
#
_cell.length_a   1.000
_cell.length_b   1.000
_cell.length_c   1.000
_cell.angle_alpha   90.00
_cell.angle_beta   90.00
_cell.angle_gamma   90.00
#
_symmetry.space_group_name_H-M   'P 1'
#
loop_
_entity.id
_entity.type
_entity.pdbx_description
1 polymer ?
#
loop_
_entity_poly.entity_id
_entity_poly.type
_entity_poly.pdbx_seq_one_letter_code
_entity_poly.pdbx_strand_id
1 'polypeptide(L)'
;MLRHANSISQTSGLTQYSNRTVLNQIDKDTDRTSLKHSSSERTFSRRELRRVLRAYSQFDPEVGYCQGMNYIVATFLSFLSEEEAFWLLVVVMNEEPYNLRELFSEDMSGTHEMLTLQRS
;
A
#
# COMPACT_ATOMS: atom_id res chain seq x y z
N MET A 1 38.64 22.88 3.31
CA MET A 1 38.02 21.69 2.70
C MET A 1 37.31 20.81 3.76
N LEU A 2 36.30 21.29 4.49
CA LEU A 2 35.53 20.45 5.43
C LEU A 2 34.10 21.02 5.64
N ARG A 3 33.22 20.92 4.64
CA ARG A 3 31.79 21.30 4.77
C ARG A 3 30.83 20.33 4.03
N HIS A 4 31.20 19.05 3.89
CA HIS A 4 30.40 18.09 3.11
C HIS A 4 30.07 16.76 3.82
N ALA A 5 30.21 16.66 5.15
CA ALA A 5 29.97 15.40 5.87
C ALA A 5 28.69 15.37 6.75
N ASN A 6 27.88 16.43 6.77
CA ASN A 6 26.79 16.56 7.76
C ASN A 6 25.36 16.29 7.24
N SER A 7 25.19 15.90 5.97
CA SER A 7 23.86 15.60 5.40
C SER A 7 23.50 14.11 5.38
N ILE A 8 24.48 13.21 5.48
CA ILE A 8 24.27 11.76 5.29
C ILE A 8 23.70 11.09 6.55
N SER A 9 23.93 11.65 7.75
CA SER A 9 23.43 11.06 9.01
C SER A 9 22.00 11.48 9.39
N GLN A 10 21.45 12.56 8.79
CA GLN A 10 20.10 13.05 9.13
C GLN A 10 19.00 12.42 8.25
N THR A 11 19.31 12.06 7.00
CA THR A 11 18.36 11.42 6.08
C THR A 11 17.95 10.02 6.53
N SER A 12 18.88 9.25 7.12
CA SER A 12 18.62 7.89 7.61
C SER A 12 17.56 7.83 8.72
N GLY A 13 17.53 8.83 9.60
CA GLY A 13 16.58 8.89 10.71
C GLY A 13 15.15 9.22 10.26
N LEU A 14 14.99 10.12 9.28
CA LEU A 14 13.69 10.51 8.73
C LEU A 14 13.07 9.39 7.88
N THR A 15 13.86 8.74 7.02
CA THR A 15 13.42 7.59 6.23
C THR A 15 13.01 6.42 7.14
N GLN A 16 13.77 6.15 8.21
CA GLN A 16 13.41 5.09 9.17
C GLN A 16 12.16 5.43 9.99
N TYR A 17 11.95 6.69 10.37
CA TYR A 17 10.76 7.12 11.11
C TYR A 17 9.49 7.04 10.26
N SER A 18 9.56 7.49 9.00
CA SER A 18 8.48 7.33 8.02
C SER A 18 8.13 5.86 7.82
N ASN A 19 9.15 5.01 7.61
CA ASN A 19 8.96 3.58 7.43
C ASN A 19 8.31 2.93 8.67
N ARG A 20 8.73 3.30 9.89
CA ARG A 20 8.12 2.81 11.13
C ARG A 20 6.65 3.21 11.26
N THR A 21 6.29 4.40 10.81
CA THR A 21 4.90 4.89 10.84
C THR A 21 4.02 4.08 9.87
N VAL A 22 4.51 3.84 8.65
CA VAL A 22 3.84 2.99 7.65
C VAL A 22 3.66 1.56 8.16
N LEU A 23 4.71 0.95 8.72
CA LEU A 23 4.63 -0.41 9.26
C LEU A 23 3.62 -0.53 10.39
N ASN A 24 3.51 0.48 11.27
CA ASN A 24 2.52 0.52 12.33
C ASN A 24 1.09 0.62 11.79
N GLN A 25 0.87 1.38 10.72
CA GLN A 25 -0.44 1.47 10.06
C GLN A 25 -0.83 0.14 9.41
N ILE A 26 0.08 -0.50 8.68
CA ILE A 26 -0.13 -1.84 8.11
C ILE A 26 -0.48 -2.84 9.22
N ASP A 27 0.24 -2.79 10.35
CA ASP A 27 -0.01 -3.72 11.46
C ASP A 27 -1.42 -3.54 12.04
N LYS A 28 -1.86 -2.29 12.28
CA LYS A 28 -3.22 -1.97 12.74
C LYS A 28 -4.29 -2.40 11.74
N ASP A 29 -4.06 -2.14 10.46
CA ASP A 29 -5.04 -2.43 9.42
C ASP A 29 -5.16 -3.93 9.15
N THR A 30 -4.06 -4.66 9.19
CA THR A 30 -4.08 -6.13 9.05
C THR A 30 -4.79 -6.81 10.22
N ASP A 31 -4.78 -6.24 11.43
CA ASP A 31 -5.56 -6.77 12.56
C ASP A 31 -7.06 -6.71 12.30
N ARG A 32 -7.57 -5.58 11.78
CA ARG A 32 -9.00 -5.40 11.46
C ARG A 32 -9.45 -6.10 10.17
N THR A 33 -8.53 -6.38 9.24
CA THR A 33 -8.84 -7.00 7.92
C THR A 33 -8.97 -8.52 8.00
N SER A 34 -8.96 -9.08 9.21
CA SER A 34 -9.13 -10.52 9.42
C SER A 34 -10.47 -10.99 8.87
N LEU A 35 -10.46 -11.48 7.63
CA LEU A 35 -11.61 -12.06 6.95
C LEU A 35 -11.86 -13.45 7.52
N LYS A 36 -12.93 -13.57 8.30
CA LYS A 36 -13.54 -14.84 8.66
C LYS A 36 -14.70 -15.11 7.72
N HIS A 37 -14.50 -15.63 6.50
CA HIS A 37 -15.68 -16.03 5.72
C HIS A 37 -15.50 -17.31 4.89
N SER A 38 -16.55 -18.13 5.02
CA SER A 38 -17.20 -18.99 4.01
C SER A 38 -16.38 -20.05 3.29
N SER A 39 -16.96 -21.25 3.26
CA SER A 39 -16.41 -22.56 2.90
C SER A 39 -15.92 -22.77 1.45
N SER A 40 -15.74 -21.71 0.64
CA SER A 40 -15.35 -21.83 -0.79
C SER A 40 -14.15 -20.97 -1.22
N GLU A 41 -13.65 -20.06 -0.38
CA GLU A 41 -12.52 -19.17 -0.71
C GLU A 41 -11.22 -19.66 -0.03
N ARG A 42 -10.06 -19.34 -0.63
CA ARG A 42 -8.78 -19.60 0.03
C ARG A 42 -8.71 -18.74 1.28
N THR A 43 -8.51 -19.37 2.43
CA THR A 43 -8.19 -18.63 3.64
C THR A 43 -6.74 -18.16 3.57
N PHE A 44 -6.53 -16.85 3.50
CA PHE A 44 -5.19 -16.25 3.62
C PHE A 44 -4.88 -15.92 5.08
N SER A 45 -3.61 -15.98 5.46
CA SER A 45 -3.16 -15.60 6.79
C SER A 45 -2.92 -14.10 6.89
N ARG A 46 -3.13 -13.53 8.08
CA ARG A 46 -2.71 -12.15 8.40
C ARG A 46 -1.25 -11.88 8.01
N ARG A 47 -0.39 -12.90 8.12
CA ARG A 47 1.03 -12.80 7.79
C ARG A 47 1.26 -12.63 6.28
N GLU A 48 0.52 -13.36 5.44
CA GLU A 48 0.55 -13.16 3.98
C GLU A 48 0.13 -11.73 3.62
N LEU A 49 -1.01 -11.26 4.13
CA LEU A 49 -1.47 -9.88 3.90
C LEU A 49 -0.43 -8.84 4.32
N ARG A 50 0.16 -8.99 5.51
CA ARG A 50 1.19 -8.09 6.02
C ARG A 50 2.45 -8.08 5.15
N ARG A 51 2.87 -9.22 4.60
CA ARG A 51 4.08 -9.31 3.76
C ARG A 51 3.88 -8.59 2.43
N VAL A 52 2.74 -8.80 1.76
CA VAL A 52 2.44 -8.12 0.48
C VAL A 52 2.38 -6.61 0.66
N LEU A 53 1.65 -6.12 1.68
CA LEU A 53 1.53 -4.68 1.94
C LEU A 53 2.88 -4.03 2.28
N ARG A 54 3.72 -4.72 3.05
CA ARG A 54 5.07 -4.25 3.37
C ARG A 54 5.96 -4.21 2.13
N ALA A 55 5.94 -5.28 1.34
CA ALA A 55 6.70 -5.35 0.09
C ALA A 55 6.30 -4.20 -0.85
N TYR A 56 4.99 -3.94 -1.01
CA TYR A 56 4.52 -2.83 -1.83
C TYR A 56 5.00 -1.48 -1.30
N SER A 57 4.87 -1.22 0.01
CA SER A 57 5.31 0.06 0.60
C SER A 57 6.80 0.34 0.45
N GLN A 58 7.62 -0.69 0.22
CA GLN A 58 9.04 -0.57 -0.06
C GLN A 58 9.34 -0.50 -1.56
N PHE A 59 8.53 -1.19 -2.37
CA PHE A 59 8.63 -1.16 -3.84
C PHE A 59 8.31 0.22 -4.39
N ASP A 60 7.29 0.88 -3.82
CA ASP A 60 6.84 2.19 -4.24
C ASP A 60 6.71 3.14 -3.04
N PRO A 61 7.81 3.73 -2.55
CA PRO A 61 7.82 4.55 -1.34
C PRO A 61 7.08 5.90 -1.48
N GLU A 62 6.85 6.36 -2.70
CA GLU A 62 6.14 7.62 -2.97
C GLU A 62 4.64 7.48 -2.66
N VAL A 63 4.04 6.35 -3.03
CA VAL A 63 2.68 5.98 -2.57
C VAL A 63 2.73 5.41 -1.15
N GLY A 64 3.75 4.58 -0.88
CA GLY A 64 3.92 3.86 0.37
C GLY A 64 2.76 2.92 0.65
N TYR A 65 2.07 3.16 1.77
CA TYR A 65 0.86 2.44 2.14
C TYR A 65 -0.25 3.45 2.41
N CYS A 66 -1.33 3.35 1.64
CA CYS A 66 -2.54 4.12 1.90
C CYS A 66 -3.60 3.26 2.62
N GLN A 67 -4.36 3.89 3.52
CA GLN A 67 -5.46 3.25 4.22
C GLN A 67 -6.50 2.75 3.20
N GLY A 68 -6.82 1.46 3.25
CA GLY A 68 -7.75 0.82 2.32
C GLY A 68 -7.08 -0.21 1.41
N MET A 69 -5.77 -0.08 1.15
CA MET A 69 -5.01 -1.05 0.35
C MET A 69 -5.06 -2.47 0.96
N ASN A 70 -5.20 -2.56 2.29
CA ASN A 70 -5.41 -3.82 3.00
C ASN A 70 -6.60 -4.63 2.47
N TYR A 71 -7.70 -3.98 2.06
CA TYR A 71 -8.89 -4.67 1.55
C TYR A 71 -8.70 -5.14 0.10
N ILE A 72 -7.99 -4.37 -0.72
CA ILE A 72 -7.64 -4.74 -2.09
C ILE A 72 -6.78 -6.01 -2.06
N VAL A 73 -5.70 -6.00 -1.28
CA VAL A 73 -4.79 -7.14 -1.17
C VAL A 73 -5.47 -8.34 -0.52
N ALA A 74 -6.32 -8.13 0.48
CA ALA A 74 -7.11 -9.21 1.06
C ALA A 74 -8.00 -9.91 0.02
N THR A 75 -8.63 -9.13 -0.87
CA THR A 75 -9.43 -9.68 -1.98
C THR A 75 -8.55 -10.50 -2.93
N PHE A 76 -7.37 -10.01 -3.28
CA PHE A 76 -6.45 -10.76 -4.15
C PHE A 76 -6.02 -12.09 -3.51
N LEU A 77 -5.66 -12.08 -2.23
CA LEU A 77 -5.23 -13.26 -1.51
C LEU A 77 -6.34 -14.32 -1.30
N SER A 78 -7.61 -13.96 -1.45
CA SER A 78 -8.72 -14.93 -1.47
C SER A 78 -8.70 -15.83 -2.71
N PHE A 79 -8.01 -15.43 -3.78
CA PHE A 79 -7.98 -16.14 -5.06
C PHE A 79 -6.57 -16.48 -5.57
N LEU A 80 -5.56 -15.74 -5.13
CA LEU A 80 -4.20 -15.79 -5.65
C LEU A 80 -3.17 -16.20 -4.58
N SER A 81 -1.98 -16.58 -5.02
CA SER A 81 -0.81 -16.69 -4.15
C SER A 81 -0.28 -15.31 -3.72
N GLU A 82 0.62 -15.30 -2.74
CA GLU A 82 1.23 -14.08 -2.21
C GLU A 82 1.99 -13.29 -3.28
N GLU A 83 2.72 -13.99 -4.15
CA GLU A 83 3.51 -13.39 -5.23
C GLU A 83 2.60 -12.81 -6.32
N GLU A 84 1.59 -13.56 -6.74
CA GLU A 84 0.61 -13.10 -7.72
C GLU A 84 -0.17 -11.88 -7.21
N ALA A 85 -0.58 -11.89 -5.94
CA ALA A 85 -1.26 -10.77 -5.32
C ALA A 85 -0.38 -9.51 -5.26
N PHE A 86 0.93 -9.66 -5.03
CA PHE A 86 1.88 -8.55 -5.07
C PHE A 86 1.99 -7.96 -6.48
N TRP A 87 2.24 -8.78 -7.50
CA TRP A 87 2.38 -8.28 -8.87
C TRP A 87 1.09 -7.69 -9.40
N LEU A 88 -0.06 -8.28 -9.08
CA LEU A 88 -1.36 -7.72 -9.44
C LEU A 88 -1.56 -6.35 -8.79
N LEU A 89 -1.17 -6.17 -7.53
CA LEU A 89 -1.21 -4.86 -6.87
C LEU A 89 -0.32 -3.84 -7.58
N VAL A 90 0.90 -4.22 -7.98
CA VAL A 90 1.81 -3.33 -8.74
C VAL A 90 1.17 -2.87 -10.05
N VAL A 91 0.59 -3.81 -10.81
CA VAL A 91 -0.07 -3.52 -12.09
C VAL A 91 -1.28 -2.62 -11.88
N VAL A 92 -2.17 -2.95 -10.95
CA VAL A 92 -3.39 -2.15 -10.68
C VAL A 92 -3.06 -0.73 -10.24
N MET A 93 -1.95 -0.54 -9.52
CA MET A 93 -1.53 0.78 -9.05
C MET A 93 -0.88 1.63 -10.14
N ASN A 94 -0.09 1.04 -11.05
CA ASN A 94 0.78 1.79 -11.95
C ASN A 94 0.40 1.73 -13.43
N GLU A 95 -0.47 0.78 -13.83
CA GLU A 95 -0.82 0.55 -15.23
C GLU A 95 -2.25 1.00 -15.55
N GLU A 96 -2.44 1.48 -16.77
CA GLU A 96 -3.77 1.75 -17.35
C GLU A 96 -4.56 0.43 -17.53
N PRO A 97 -5.90 0.43 -17.39
CA PRO A 97 -6.79 1.60 -17.30
C PRO A 97 -7.05 2.07 -15.86
N TYR A 98 -6.40 1.47 -14.86
CA TYR A 98 -6.76 1.69 -13.46
C TYR A 98 -5.96 2.82 -12.82
N ASN A 99 -4.63 2.81 -13.03
CA ASN A 99 -3.68 3.81 -12.53
C ASN A 99 -4.06 4.35 -11.13
N LEU A 100 -4.37 3.43 -10.20
CA LEU A 100 -4.96 3.80 -8.90
C LEU A 100 -4.01 4.66 -8.05
N ARG A 101 -2.71 4.68 -8.37
CA ARG A 101 -1.71 5.58 -7.78
C ARG A 101 -2.20 7.03 -7.72
N GLU A 102 -2.88 7.52 -8.77
CA GLU A 102 -3.38 8.90 -8.80
C GLU A 102 -4.48 9.15 -7.78
N LEU A 103 -5.35 8.16 -7.54
CA LEU A 103 -6.40 8.22 -6.52
C LEU A 103 -5.82 8.19 -5.10
N PHE A 104 -4.69 7.51 -4.90
CA PHE A 104 -4.02 7.37 -3.61
C PHE A 104 -2.92 8.43 -3.35
N SER A 105 -2.70 9.33 -4.29
CA SER A 105 -1.73 10.43 -4.17
C SER A 105 -2.12 11.42 -3.05
N GLU A 106 -1.13 12.05 -2.42
CA GLU A 106 -1.31 12.94 -1.24
C GLU A 106 -2.25 14.14 -1.48
N ASP A 107 -2.46 14.51 -2.75
CA ASP A 107 -3.34 15.58 -3.20
C ASP A 107 -4.83 15.19 -3.16
N MET A 108 -5.16 13.89 -3.27
CA MET A 108 -6.52 13.42 -3.58
C MET A 108 -7.14 14.11 -4.81
N SER A 109 -6.35 14.68 -5.72
CA SER A 109 -6.83 15.36 -6.94
C SER A 109 -7.75 14.47 -7.76
N GLY A 110 -7.37 13.19 -7.95
CA GLY A 110 -8.21 12.22 -8.65
C GLY A 110 -9.55 11.94 -7.95
N THR A 111 -9.59 11.99 -6.60
CA THR A 111 -10.85 11.83 -5.85
C THR A 111 -11.76 13.04 -6.04
N HIS A 112 -11.18 14.24 -6.08
CA HIS A 112 -11.92 15.48 -6.28
C HIS A 112 -12.50 15.57 -7.70
N GLU A 113 -11.76 15.11 -8.70
CA GLU A 113 -12.19 15.08 -10.10
C GLU A 113 -13.31 14.05 -10.35
N MET A 114 -13.20 12.85 -9.77
CA MET A 114 -14.23 11.81 -9.84
C MET A 114 -15.56 12.25 -9.18
N LEU A 115 -15.50 12.99 -8.06
CA LEU A 115 -16.68 13.53 -7.40
C LEU A 115 -17.33 14.68 -8.18
N THR A 116 -16.56 15.45 -8.95
CA THR A 116 -17.11 16.51 -9.81
C THR A 116 -17.79 15.98 -11.06
N LEU A 117 -17.31 14.85 -11.62
CA LEU A 117 -17.89 14.24 -12.82
C LEU A 117 -19.23 13.53 -12.57
N GLN A 118 -19.56 13.16 -11.33
CA GLN A 118 -20.88 12.63 -10.98
C GLN A 118 -21.96 13.71 -10.75
N ARG A 119 -21.63 15.00 -10.96
CA ARG A 119 -22.56 16.13 -10.81
C ARG A 119 -22.97 16.81 -12.12
N SER A 120 -22.54 16.30 -13.28
CA SER A 120 -22.97 16.73 -14.61
C SER A 120 -23.82 15.66 -15.29
#